data_AF-A0A2X5NGG5-F1
#
_entry.id   AF-A0A2X5NGG5-F1
#
_cell.length_a   1.000
_cell.length_b   1.000
_cell.length_c   1.000
_cell.angle_alpha   90.00
_cell.angle_beta   90.00
_cell.angle_gamma   90.00
#
_symmetry.space_group_name_H-M   'P 1'
#
loop_
_entity.id
_entity.type
_entity.pdbx_description
1 polymer ?
#
loop_
_entity_poly.entity_id
_entity_poly.type
_entity_poly.pdbx_seq_one_letter_code
_entity_poly.pdbx_strand_id
1 'polypeptide(L)'
;MSTIPFHYQDPFPVSKDDSDYYLLSSDYVSVAEFEGQEILKVAPEALTLLAQQAFHDTSFMLRTAHQQQVADILDDPEASENDKYVALQFLRNSEIAAKGILPSCQDTGTAIIVGKKGQRVWTGGGDEVFLSQGVFNTYQQDNLRYSQNAALDMYQEVNTGTNLPAQIDLYSVDGDEYKFLCIAKGGGSANKTYLYQETKALLSPGKLKDYLVGKMRTLGTAACPPYHIAFVIGGTSAESTLKTVKLASAHYYDGLPTEGNKYGQAFRDVALEQELLEEAQNLGLGAQFGGKYFAHDIRVIRLPRHGASCPIGMGVSCSADRNIKAKINRKGLWIEKLEHNPARLIPQALQNAEESTVVSVDLNRPMKEILAQLSQYPASTRLSLNGTIIVARDIAHAKLKERLDNGKNSRSTSKITRSITPARRKHRSVMPPVHSGQPLPDEWTLMWIYCSPTAAA
;
A
#
# COMPACT_ATOMS: atom_id res chain seq x y z
N MET A 1 1.28 -50.47 -1.52
CA MET A 1 0.58 -49.37 -2.23
C MET A 1 -0.22 -48.59 -1.19
N SER A 2 -0.29 -47.26 -1.30
CA SER A 2 -1.11 -46.45 -0.39
C SER A 2 -2.59 -46.87 -0.53
N THR A 3 -3.29 -47.04 0.58
CA THR A 3 -4.73 -47.38 0.62
C THR A 3 -5.62 -46.15 0.73
N ILE A 4 -5.04 -44.94 0.66
CA ILE A 4 -5.76 -43.69 0.83
C ILE A 4 -6.48 -43.33 -0.48
N PRO A 5 -7.81 -43.11 -0.49
CA PRO A 5 -8.54 -42.71 -1.69
C PRO A 5 -8.16 -41.29 -2.12
N PHE A 6 -8.27 -41.02 -3.43
CA PHE A 6 -8.06 -39.68 -3.97
C PHE A 6 -9.07 -38.68 -3.39
N HIS A 7 -8.56 -37.51 -2.99
CA HIS A 7 -9.35 -36.38 -2.51
C HIS A 7 -8.71 -35.09 -3.00
N TYR A 8 -9.45 -34.34 -3.82
CA TYR A 8 -9.07 -32.98 -4.19
C TYR A 8 -9.70 -31.98 -3.20
N GLN A 9 -8.92 -30.99 -2.81
CA GLN A 9 -9.39 -29.84 -2.06
C GLN A 9 -8.75 -28.57 -2.63
N ASP A 10 -9.52 -27.49 -2.69
CA ASP A 10 -8.97 -26.16 -2.91
C ASP A 10 -7.98 -25.80 -1.78
N PRO A 11 -6.70 -25.51 -2.08
CA PRO A 11 -5.74 -25.09 -1.07
C PRO A 11 -6.10 -23.77 -0.36
N PHE A 12 -6.93 -22.91 -0.97
CA PHE A 12 -7.36 -21.63 -0.40
C PHE A 12 -8.88 -21.49 -0.42
N PRO A 13 -9.61 -22.26 0.43
CA PRO A 13 -11.07 -22.28 0.43
C PRO A 13 -11.64 -21.03 1.13
N VAL A 14 -11.46 -19.86 0.51
CA VAL A 14 -11.95 -18.57 1.02
C VAL A 14 -13.48 -18.56 0.98
N SER A 15 -14.10 -18.11 2.07
CA SER A 15 -15.53 -17.90 2.16
C SER A 15 -16.03 -16.89 1.11
N LYS A 16 -17.36 -16.76 1.02
CA LYS A 16 -17.98 -15.80 0.10
C LYS A 16 -17.50 -14.38 0.40
N ASP A 17 -17.25 -13.63 -0.68
CA ASP A 17 -16.91 -12.22 -0.64
C ASP A 17 -18.10 -11.37 -0.16
N ASP A 18 -17.87 -10.61 0.90
CA ASP A 18 -18.82 -9.75 1.61
C ASP A 18 -18.57 -8.25 1.38
N SER A 19 -17.61 -7.88 0.53
CA SER A 19 -17.38 -6.49 0.13
C SER A 19 -18.61 -5.88 -0.54
N ASP A 20 -18.84 -4.60 -0.25
CA ASP A 20 -19.87 -3.80 -0.94
C ASP A 20 -19.36 -3.35 -2.32
N TYR A 21 -20.21 -3.48 -3.34
CA TYR A 21 -19.87 -3.09 -4.71
C TYR A 21 -20.84 -2.02 -5.25
N TYR A 22 -20.34 -1.13 -6.11
CA TYR A 22 -21.16 -0.30 -6.98
C TYR A 22 -21.06 -0.80 -8.44
N LEU A 23 -22.14 -0.60 -9.20
CA LEU A 23 -22.17 -0.90 -10.63
C LEU A 23 -21.51 0.27 -11.37
N LEU A 24 -20.39 0.00 -12.05
CA LEU A 24 -19.70 1.00 -12.87
C LEU A 24 -20.40 1.18 -14.21
N SER A 25 -20.74 0.07 -14.87
CA SER A 25 -21.47 0.07 -16.14
C SER A 25 -22.14 -1.29 -16.34
N SER A 26 -23.35 -1.28 -16.90
CA SER A 26 -24.05 -2.47 -17.41
C SER A 26 -23.69 -2.80 -18.86
N ASP A 27 -22.92 -1.94 -19.53
CA ASP A 27 -22.51 -2.12 -20.92
C ASP A 27 -21.33 -3.12 -21.01
N TYR A 28 -20.91 -3.43 -22.24
CA TYR A 28 -19.73 -4.27 -22.55
C TYR A 28 -19.85 -5.76 -22.17
N VAL A 29 -20.96 -6.19 -21.59
CA VAL A 29 -21.23 -7.59 -21.29
C VAL A 29 -22.42 -8.10 -22.10
N SER A 30 -22.35 -9.35 -22.55
CA SER A 30 -23.46 -10.08 -23.15
C SER A 30 -23.36 -11.56 -22.81
N VAL A 31 -24.47 -12.28 -22.89
CA VAL A 31 -24.49 -13.73 -22.70
C VAL A 31 -24.78 -14.38 -24.05
N ALA A 32 -23.98 -15.37 -24.42
CA ALA A 32 -24.20 -16.22 -25.57
C ALA A 32 -24.24 -17.69 -25.13
N GLU A 33 -24.76 -18.57 -25.97
CA GLU A 33 -24.72 -20.01 -25.75
C GLU A 33 -23.65 -20.65 -26.63
N PHE A 34 -22.83 -21.53 -26.04
CA PHE A 34 -21.87 -22.35 -26.77
C PHE A 34 -21.91 -23.77 -26.22
N GLU A 35 -22.19 -24.75 -27.08
CA GLU A 35 -22.32 -26.17 -26.72
C GLU A 35 -23.23 -26.41 -25.49
N GLY A 36 -24.36 -25.68 -25.41
CA GLY A 36 -25.32 -25.80 -24.31
C GLY A 36 -24.90 -25.12 -23.00
N GLN A 37 -23.81 -24.35 -23.00
CA GLN A 37 -23.36 -23.57 -21.85
C GLN A 37 -23.52 -22.07 -22.08
N GLU A 38 -23.97 -21.35 -21.06
CA GLU A 38 -23.94 -19.89 -21.04
C GLU A 38 -22.50 -19.38 -20.94
N ILE A 39 -22.09 -18.58 -21.92
CA ILE A 39 -20.81 -17.90 -21.98
C ILE A 39 -21.02 -16.41 -21.78
N LEU A 40 -20.33 -15.85 -20.78
CA LEU A 40 -20.21 -14.41 -20.60
C LEU A 40 -19.20 -13.86 -21.60
N LYS A 41 -19.69 -13.11 -22.59
CA LYS A 41 -18.85 -12.35 -23.51
C LYS A 41 -18.59 -10.97 -22.91
N VAL A 42 -17.33 -10.62 -22.75
CA VAL A 42 -16.85 -9.35 -22.22
C VAL A 42 -16.09 -8.63 -23.33
N ALA A 43 -16.55 -7.43 -23.70
CA ALA A 43 -15.81 -6.61 -24.65
C ALA A 43 -14.47 -6.19 -24.03
N PRO A 44 -13.34 -6.21 -24.77
CA PRO A 44 -12.04 -5.86 -24.21
C PRO A 44 -11.97 -4.48 -23.55
N GLU A 45 -12.74 -3.51 -24.05
CA GLU A 45 -12.86 -2.15 -23.50
C GLU A 45 -13.38 -2.15 -22.06
N ALA A 46 -14.12 -3.19 -21.64
CA ALA A 46 -14.54 -3.36 -20.25
C ALA A 46 -13.35 -3.46 -19.30
N LEU A 47 -12.28 -4.15 -19.71
CA LEU A 47 -11.07 -4.33 -18.90
C LEU A 47 -10.32 -3.00 -18.74
N THR A 48 -10.26 -2.20 -19.82
CA THR A 48 -9.69 -0.85 -19.78
C THR A 48 -10.46 0.05 -18.81
N LEU A 49 -11.80 0.10 -18.94
CA LEU A 49 -12.66 0.92 -18.10
C LEU A 49 -12.58 0.51 -16.62
N LEU A 50 -12.64 -0.79 -16.35
CA LEU A 50 -12.58 -1.35 -15.00
C LEU A 50 -11.22 -1.07 -14.34
N ALA A 51 -10.12 -1.33 -15.04
CA ALA A 51 -8.79 -1.04 -14.49
C ALA A 51 -8.59 0.46 -14.27
N GLN A 52 -9.04 1.30 -15.21
CA GLN A 52 -8.94 2.75 -15.07
C GLN A 52 -9.66 3.25 -13.82
N GLN A 53 -10.92 2.87 -13.64
CA GLN A 53 -11.68 3.31 -12.48
C GLN A 53 -11.13 2.73 -11.17
N ALA A 54 -10.72 1.45 -11.15
CA ALA A 54 -10.14 0.83 -9.97
C ALA A 54 -8.85 1.55 -9.50
N PHE A 55 -7.96 1.91 -10.43
CA PHE A 55 -6.73 2.62 -10.09
C PHE A 55 -6.97 4.10 -9.76
N HIS A 56 -8.00 4.74 -10.33
CA HIS A 56 -8.46 6.05 -9.88
C HIS A 56 -8.91 5.98 -8.43
N ASP A 57 -9.89 5.12 -8.14
CA ASP A 57 -10.51 5.02 -6.81
C ASP A 57 -9.47 4.71 -5.73
N THR A 58 -8.61 3.71 -5.96
CA THR A 58 -7.59 3.32 -4.99
C THR A 58 -6.46 4.36 -4.84
N SER A 59 -6.30 5.30 -5.78
CA SER A 59 -5.31 6.38 -5.65
C SER A 59 -5.77 7.53 -4.76
N PHE A 60 -7.09 7.74 -4.66
CA PHE A 60 -7.70 8.87 -3.96
C PHE A 60 -8.48 8.46 -2.71
N MET A 61 -8.92 7.21 -2.62
CA MET A 61 -9.75 6.69 -1.54
C MET A 61 -9.13 5.44 -0.92
N LEU A 62 -9.52 5.16 0.32
CA LEU A 62 -9.09 4.00 1.10
C LEU A 62 -10.32 3.25 1.62
N ARG A 63 -10.15 1.98 1.97
CA ARG A 63 -11.22 1.15 2.53
C ARG A 63 -11.77 1.75 3.82
N THR A 64 -13.08 1.72 3.99
CA THR A 64 -13.74 2.25 5.20
C THR A 64 -13.21 1.59 6.48
N ALA A 65 -12.97 0.27 6.45
CA ALA A 65 -12.43 -0.47 7.60
C ALA A 65 -11.03 0.02 8.03
N HIS A 66 -10.14 0.29 7.05
CA HIS A 66 -8.82 0.87 7.34
C HIS A 66 -8.96 2.25 8.00
N GLN A 67 -9.81 3.12 7.43
CA GLN A 67 -9.99 4.47 7.97
C GLN A 67 -10.65 4.46 9.36
N GLN A 68 -11.54 3.51 9.62
CA GLN A 68 -12.09 3.31 10.97
C GLN A 68 -10.99 2.94 11.96
N GLN A 69 -10.11 1.99 11.63
CA GLN A 69 -8.99 1.63 12.51
C GLN A 69 -8.00 2.79 12.73
N VAL A 70 -7.84 3.70 11.76
CA VAL A 70 -7.08 4.95 11.98
C VAL A 70 -7.82 5.88 12.94
N ALA A 71 -9.14 6.02 12.80
CA ALA A 71 -9.96 6.85 13.69
C ALA A 71 -10.00 6.33 15.13
N ASP A 72 -10.06 5.01 15.32
CA ASP A 72 -10.09 4.37 16.64
C ASP A 72 -8.85 4.73 17.49
N ILE A 73 -7.72 5.08 16.85
CA ILE A 73 -6.50 5.56 17.53
C ILE A 73 -6.76 6.86 18.31
N LEU A 74 -7.63 7.73 17.78
CA LEU A 74 -7.93 9.02 18.41
C LEU A 74 -8.65 8.86 19.75
N ASP A 75 -9.48 7.82 19.85
CA ASP A 75 -10.32 7.54 21.01
C ASP A 75 -9.65 6.61 22.04
N ASP A 76 -8.56 5.91 21.68
CA ASP A 76 -7.85 5.04 22.59
C ASP A 76 -7.12 5.85 23.69
N PRO A 77 -7.44 5.67 24.99
CA PRO A 77 -6.72 6.32 26.09
C PRO A 77 -5.27 5.84 26.26
N GLU A 78 -4.91 4.68 25.71
CA GLU A 78 -3.56 4.13 25.75
C GLU A 78 -2.70 4.54 24.55
N ALA A 79 -3.29 5.18 23.52
CA ALA A 79 -2.54 5.74 22.41
C ALA A 79 -1.68 6.92 22.88
N SER A 80 -0.45 7.00 22.37
CA SER A 80 0.40 8.16 22.66
C SER A 80 -0.14 9.41 21.95
N GLU A 81 0.24 10.60 22.43
CA GLU A 81 -0.08 11.85 21.72
C GLU A 81 0.49 11.88 20.29
N ASN A 82 1.63 11.21 20.07
CA ASN A 82 2.21 11.05 18.73
C ASN A 82 1.36 10.12 17.85
N ASP A 83 0.84 9.03 18.40
CA ASP A 83 -0.07 8.12 17.68
C ASP A 83 -1.31 8.88 17.21
N LYS A 84 -1.95 9.63 18.14
CA LYS A 84 -3.15 10.43 17.85
C LYS A 84 -2.87 11.53 16.83
N TYR A 85 -1.73 12.21 16.97
CA TYR A 85 -1.32 13.24 16.00
C TYR A 85 -1.15 12.64 14.60
N VAL A 86 -0.42 11.53 14.47
CA VAL A 86 -0.21 10.87 13.17
C VAL A 86 -1.52 10.37 12.56
N ALA A 87 -2.39 9.75 13.37
CA ALA A 87 -3.71 9.29 12.94
C ALA A 87 -4.58 10.44 12.41
N LEU A 88 -4.64 11.57 13.13
CA LEU A 88 -5.40 12.75 12.70
C LEU A 88 -4.91 13.29 11.36
N GLN A 89 -3.59 13.37 11.17
CA GLN A 89 -3.00 13.81 9.90
C GLN A 89 -3.29 12.84 8.76
N PHE A 90 -3.35 11.52 9.02
CA PHE A 90 -3.76 10.55 7.99
C PHE A 90 -5.22 10.73 7.59
N LEU A 91 -6.14 10.96 8.53
CA LEU A 91 -7.55 11.22 8.21
C LEU A 91 -7.73 12.54 7.44
N ARG A 92 -7.03 13.60 7.83
CA ARG A 92 -7.01 14.88 7.08
C ARG A 92 -6.46 14.70 5.66
N ASN A 93 -5.40 13.90 5.51
CA ASN A 93 -4.86 13.57 4.20
C ASN A 93 -5.87 12.78 3.34
N SER A 94 -6.59 11.82 3.93
CA SER A 94 -7.66 11.09 3.26
C SER A 94 -8.81 12.01 2.83
N GLU A 95 -9.21 12.97 3.67
CA GLU A 95 -10.20 14.00 3.32
C GLU A 95 -9.78 14.84 2.12
N ILE A 96 -8.52 15.27 2.07
CA ILE A 96 -7.99 16.01 0.93
C ILE A 96 -7.96 15.12 -0.32
N ALA A 97 -7.51 13.87 -0.18
CA ALA A 97 -7.37 12.95 -1.30
C ALA A 97 -8.70 12.54 -1.92
N ALA A 98 -9.74 12.33 -1.11
CA ALA A 98 -11.08 11.97 -1.55
C ALA A 98 -11.73 13.03 -2.47
N LYS A 99 -11.19 14.25 -2.53
CA LYS A 99 -11.60 15.30 -3.49
C LYS A 99 -11.10 15.04 -4.92
N GLY A 100 -10.30 14.00 -5.16
CA GLY A 100 -9.88 13.53 -6.48
C GLY A 100 -8.80 14.37 -7.17
N ILE A 101 -8.17 15.32 -6.46
CA ILE A 101 -7.14 16.21 -7.04
C ILE A 101 -5.73 15.76 -6.67
N LEU A 102 -5.46 15.54 -5.39
CA LEU A 102 -4.16 15.10 -4.87
C LEU A 102 -4.28 13.65 -4.42
N PRO A 103 -3.40 12.73 -4.86
CA PRO A 103 -3.47 11.35 -4.41
C PRO A 103 -3.12 11.25 -2.92
N SER A 104 -3.59 10.19 -2.27
CA SER A 104 -3.35 9.94 -0.83
C SER A 104 -1.86 9.83 -0.46
N CYS A 105 -0.98 9.58 -1.43
CA CYS A 105 0.47 9.50 -1.24
C CYS A 105 1.22 9.93 -2.50
N GLN A 106 2.37 10.60 -2.34
CA GLN A 106 3.26 10.99 -3.44
C GLN A 106 3.81 9.78 -4.20
N ASP A 107 3.97 8.65 -3.52
CA ASP A 107 4.27 7.38 -4.16
C ASP A 107 2.96 6.71 -4.56
N THR A 108 2.52 6.95 -5.79
CA THR A 108 1.31 6.34 -6.36
C THR A 108 1.46 4.84 -6.62
N GLY A 109 2.68 4.30 -6.47
CA GLY A 109 2.95 2.87 -6.41
C GLY A 109 3.06 2.18 -7.77
N THR A 110 3.38 0.89 -7.71
CA THR A 110 3.31 -0.02 -8.86
C THR A 110 1.88 -0.52 -8.99
N ALA A 111 1.33 -0.48 -10.21
CA ALA A 111 0.04 -1.06 -10.52
C ALA A 111 0.15 -2.60 -10.59
N ILE A 112 -0.57 -3.29 -9.73
CA ILE A 112 -0.63 -4.76 -9.68
C ILE A 112 -2.08 -5.19 -9.87
N ILE A 113 -2.32 -6.15 -10.77
CA ILE A 113 -3.64 -6.71 -11.05
C ILE A 113 -3.56 -8.23 -10.89
N VAL A 114 -4.38 -8.77 -10.00
CA VAL A 114 -4.58 -10.22 -9.86
C VAL A 114 -5.96 -10.55 -10.41
N GLY A 115 -6.02 -11.11 -11.61
CA GLY A 115 -7.25 -11.51 -12.28
C GLY A 115 -7.52 -13.01 -12.12
N LYS A 116 -8.77 -13.39 -11.88
CA LYS A 116 -9.26 -14.78 -11.88
C LYS A 116 -10.39 -14.87 -12.89
N LYS A 117 -10.09 -15.43 -14.06
CA LYS A 117 -10.99 -15.54 -15.19
C LYS A 117 -11.73 -16.88 -15.15
N GLY A 118 -13.04 -16.82 -14.98
CA GLY A 118 -13.91 -17.99 -15.09
C GLY A 118 -13.81 -18.63 -16.48
N GLN A 119 -13.85 -19.96 -16.54
CA GLN A 119 -13.80 -20.74 -17.78
C GLN A 119 -14.87 -20.30 -18.80
N ARG A 120 -16.03 -19.84 -18.34
CA ARG A 120 -17.14 -19.37 -19.19
C ARG A 120 -17.10 -17.87 -19.46
N VAL A 121 -15.95 -17.21 -19.28
CA VAL A 121 -15.76 -15.80 -19.60
C VAL A 121 -14.85 -15.63 -20.81
N TRP A 122 -15.40 -15.08 -21.89
CA TRP A 122 -14.68 -14.85 -23.15
C TRP A 122 -14.46 -13.36 -23.39
N THR A 123 -13.19 -12.97 -23.49
CA THR A 123 -12.76 -11.58 -23.71
C THR A 123 -12.17 -11.33 -25.09
N GLY A 124 -11.96 -12.38 -25.89
CA GLY A 124 -11.18 -12.30 -27.14
C GLY A 124 -9.66 -12.45 -26.94
N GLY A 125 -9.16 -12.49 -25.70
CA GLY A 125 -7.73 -12.62 -25.38
C GLY A 125 -6.99 -11.28 -25.39
N GLY A 126 -5.69 -11.30 -25.06
CA GLY A 126 -4.88 -10.10 -24.93
C GLY A 126 -5.30 -9.19 -23.76
N ASP A 127 -5.94 -9.76 -22.74
CA ASP A 127 -6.50 -9.07 -21.57
C ASP A 127 -5.50 -8.07 -20.93
N GLU A 128 -4.22 -8.43 -20.90
CA GLU A 128 -3.13 -7.64 -20.34
C GLU A 128 -2.96 -6.28 -21.03
N VAL A 129 -3.22 -6.19 -22.34
CA VAL A 129 -3.13 -4.94 -23.11
C VAL A 129 -4.19 -3.96 -22.65
N PHE A 130 -5.43 -4.42 -22.53
CA PHE A 130 -6.56 -3.59 -22.13
C PHE A 130 -6.48 -3.17 -20.66
N LEU A 131 -6.08 -4.10 -19.78
CA LEU A 131 -5.79 -3.77 -18.39
C LEU A 131 -4.66 -2.74 -18.27
N SER A 132 -3.57 -2.89 -19.02
CA SER A 132 -2.46 -1.92 -19.06
C SER A 132 -2.90 -0.57 -19.62
N GLN A 133 -3.81 -0.54 -20.60
CA GLN A 133 -4.37 0.70 -21.13
C GLN A 133 -5.17 1.45 -20.07
N GLY A 134 -5.94 0.75 -19.24
CA GLY A 134 -6.68 1.37 -18.12
C GLY A 134 -5.74 1.97 -17.07
N VAL A 135 -4.68 1.25 -16.72
CA VAL A 135 -3.60 1.78 -15.86
C VAL A 135 -2.98 3.03 -16.50
N PHE A 136 -2.57 2.95 -17.76
CA PHE A 136 -1.99 4.08 -18.48
C PHE A 136 -2.90 5.30 -18.46
N ASN A 137 -4.19 5.13 -18.78
CA ASN A 137 -5.16 6.22 -18.81
C ASN A 137 -5.22 6.94 -17.45
N THR A 138 -5.36 6.19 -16.36
CA THR A 138 -5.38 6.73 -14.99
C THR A 138 -4.11 7.53 -14.72
N TYR A 139 -2.95 6.92 -14.97
CA TYR A 139 -1.67 7.55 -14.71
C TYR A 139 -1.34 8.68 -15.66
N GLN A 140 -2.04 8.86 -16.78
CA GLN A 140 -1.88 10.02 -17.64
C GLN A 140 -2.83 11.16 -17.25
N GLN A 141 -4.10 10.83 -16.95
CA GLN A 141 -5.19 11.78 -16.76
C GLN A 141 -5.23 12.38 -15.35
N ASP A 142 -4.97 11.57 -14.32
CA ASP A 142 -4.98 12.01 -12.92
C ASP A 142 -3.64 12.65 -12.52
N ASN A 143 -3.53 13.29 -11.35
CA ASN A 143 -2.27 13.89 -10.88
C ASN A 143 -1.34 12.87 -10.19
N LEU A 144 -1.07 11.74 -10.86
CA LEU A 144 -0.27 10.63 -10.31
C LEU A 144 1.22 10.70 -10.69
N ARG A 145 2.04 9.81 -10.13
CA ARG A 145 3.50 9.78 -10.34
C ARG A 145 3.94 8.59 -11.21
N TYR A 146 4.87 8.82 -12.11
CA TYR A 146 5.57 7.78 -12.86
C TYR A 146 6.77 7.26 -12.07
N SER A 147 6.67 6.02 -11.59
CA SER A 147 7.62 5.45 -10.62
C SER A 147 8.42 4.27 -11.17
N GLN A 148 8.08 3.77 -12.36
CA GLN A 148 8.78 2.64 -12.98
C GLN A 148 10.00 3.12 -13.78
N ASN A 149 11.12 2.45 -13.55
CA ASN A 149 12.33 2.61 -14.34
C ASN A 149 12.54 1.34 -15.18
N ALA A 150 12.75 1.52 -16.48
CA ALA A 150 13.16 0.46 -17.38
C ALA A 150 14.69 0.36 -17.38
N ALA A 151 15.22 -0.84 -17.17
CA ALA A 151 16.63 -1.14 -17.34
C ALA A 151 16.97 -1.22 -18.84
N LEU A 152 17.84 -0.34 -19.31
CA LEU A 152 18.37 -0.34 -20.68
C LEU A 152 19.55 -1.31 -20.79
N ASP A 153 20.37 -1.33 -19.75
CA ASP A 153 21.41 -2.32 -19.49
C ASP A 153 21.49 -2.57 -17.96
N MET A 154 22.56 -3.22 -17.49
CA MET A 154 22.73 -3.54 -16.07
C MET A 154 22.74 -2.31 -15.14
N TYR A 155 23.17 -1.15 -15.64
CA TYR A 155 23.42 0.05 -14.82
C TYR A 155 22.65 1.29 -15.30
N GLN A 156 22.27 1.33 -16.57
CA GLN A 156 21.53 2.43 -17.16
C GLN A 156 20.03 2.19 -17.10
N GLU A 157 19.32 3.18 -16.59
CA GLU A 157 17.87 3.15 -16.46
C GLU A 157 17.23 4.41 -17.05
N VAL A 158 15.99 4.27 -17.51
CA VAL A 158 15.14 5.38 -17.93
C VAL A 158 13.76 5.26 -17.29
N ASN A 159 13.20 6.37 -16.81
CA ASN A 159 11.82 6.38 -16.34
C ASN A 159 10.88 6.16 -17.54
N THR A 160 9.91 5.26 -17.41
CA THR A 160 9.00 4.95 -18.54
C THR A 160 8.03 6.08 -18.87
N GLY A 161 7.94 7.11 -18.03
CA GLY A 161 7.11 8.30 -18.24
C GLY A 161 5.60 8.03 -18.13
N THR A 162 5.20 6.83 -17.74
CA THR A 162 3.81 6.35 -17.80
C THR A 162 3.41 5.49 -16.59
N ASN A 163 4.37 5.14 -15.72
CA ASN A 163 4.23 4.16 -14.64
C ASN A 163 3.94 2.72 -15.10
N LEU A 164 4.01 2.42 -16.40
CA LEU A 164 4.05 1.06 -16.91
C LEU A 164 5.50 0.50 -16.87
N PRO A 165 5.69 -0.84 -16.88
CA PRO A 165 4.66 -1.89 -16.93
C PRO A 165 3.89 -2.05 -15.61
N ALA A 166 2.64 -2.51 -15.71
CA ALA A 166 1.90 -3.05 -14.58
C ALA A 166 2.29 -4.52 -14.38
N GLN A 167 2.22 -5.02 -13.13
CA GLN A 167 2.25 -6.46 -12.87
C GLN A 167 0.85 -7.03 -13.08
N ILE A 168 0.67 -7.95 -14.02
CA ILE A 168 -0.63 -8.54 -14.35
C ILE A 168 -0.53 -10.06 -14.23
N ASP A 169 -1.20 -10.61 -13.21
CA ASP A 169 -1.25 -12.04 -12.93
C ASP A 169 -2.68 -12.55 -13.21
N LEU A 170 -2.90 -13.20 -14.35
CA LEU A 170 -4.21 -13.74 -14.74
C LEU A 170 -4.27 -15.26 -14.53
N TYR A 171 -5.26 -15.71 -13.76
CA TYR A 171 -5.47 -17.11 -13.40
C TYR A 171 -6.74 -17.65 -14.04
N SER A 172 -6.67 -18.85 -14.62
CA SER A 172 -7.85 -19.60 -15.04
C SER A 172 -8.52 -20.26 -13.83
N VAL A 173 -9.82 -20.07 -13.70
CA VAL A 173 -10.65 -20.68 -12.66
C VAL A 173 -11.98 -21.13 -13.26
N ASP A 174 -12.76 -21.93 -12.52
CA ASP A 174 -14.12 -22.27 -12.93
C ASP A 174 -15.09 -21.10 -12.70
N GLY A 175 -16.22 -21.10 -13.42
CA GLY A 175 -17.31 -20.15 -13.25
C GLY A 175 -17.55 -19.21 -14.44
N ASP A 176 -18.49 -18.28 -14.24
CA ASP A 176 -18.99 -17.31 -15.23
C ASP A 176 -18.72 -15.84 -14.83
N GLU A 177 -17.74 -15.61 -13.95
CA GLU A 177 -17.30 -14.27 -13.54
C GLU A 177 -15.81 -14.07 -13.78
N TYR A 178 -15.41 -12.81 -14.02
CA TYR A 178 -14.02 -12.39 -14.02
C TYR A 178 -13.78 -11.53 -12.78
N LYS A 179 -12.97 -12.00 -11.83
CA LYS A 179 -12.71 -11.31 -10.57
C LYS A 179 -11.31 -10.71 -10.55
N PHE A 180 -11.17 -9.54 -9.94
CA PHE A 180 -9.91 -8.80 -9.89
C PHE A 180 -9.64 -8.32 -8.47
N LEU A 181 -8.37 -8.33 -8.09
CA LEU A 181 -7.83 -7.49 -7.02
C LEU A 181 -6.79 -6.56 -7.65
N CYS A 182 -7.08 -5.27 -7.62
CA CYS A 182 -6.17 -4.22 -8.08
C CYS A 182 -5.45 -3.63 -6.85
N ILE A 183 -4.13 -3.48 -6.92
CA ILE A 183 -3.30 -2.97 -5.81
C ILE A 183 -2.36 -1.89 -6.34
N ALA A 184 -2.36 -0.72 -5.72
CA ALA A 184 -1.39 0.35 -5.98
C ALA A 184 -0.27 0.32 -4.93
N LYS A 185 0.68 -0.61 -5.09
CA LYS A 185 1.66 -0.94 -4.05
C LYS A 185 2.80 0.07 -4.01
N GLY A 186 2.92 0.81 -2.91
CA GLY A 186 4.04 1.75 -2.70
C GLY A 186 5.37 1.02 -2.53
N GLY A 187 6.44 1.57 -3.10
CA GLY A 187 7.77 0.94 -3.11
C GLY A 187 8.34 0.73 -1.71
N GLY A 188 8.08 1.66 -0.78
CA GLY A 188 8.50 1.53 0.63
C GLY A 188 7.92 0.27 1.29
N SER A 189 6.62 0.01 1.11
CA SER A 189 5.96 -1.20 1.62
C SER A 189 6.37 -2.47 0.87
N ALA A 190 6.61 -2.38 -0.44
CA ALA A 190 7.10 -3.50 -1.25
C ALA A 190 8.48 -3.98 -0.75
N ASN A 191 9.37 -3.03 -0.45
CA ASN A 191 10.71 -3.30 0.10
C ASN A 191 10.69 -3.90 1.51
N LYS A 192 9.54 -3.85 2.19
CA LYS A 192 9.30 -4.50 3.50
C LYS A 192 8.62 -5.85 3.38
N THR A 193 8.75 -6.49 2.23
CA THR A 193 8.39 -7.90 2.03
C THR A 193 9.66 -8.75 2.13
N TYR A 194 9.69 -9.67 3.09
CA TYR A 194 10.84 -10.50 3.40
C TYR A 194 10.51 -11.97 3.30
N LEU A 195 11.51 -12.75 2.87
CA LEU A 195 11.49 -14.20 2.86
C LEU A 195 12.57 -14.73 3.80
N TYR A 196 12.20 -15.68 4.64
CA TYR A 196 13.10 -16.39 5.53
C TYR A 196 12.98 -17.89 5.26
N GLN A 197 14.12 -18.57 5.10
CA GLN A 197 14.17 -20.01 4.89
C GLN A 197 14.44 -20.70 6.22
N GLU A 198 13.39 -21.23 6.83
CA GLU A 198 13.45 -21.84 8.15
C GLU A 198 13.20 -23.35 8.08
N THR A 199 13.23 -24.01 9.24
CA THR A 199 13.06 -25.46 9.35
C THR A 199 11.92 -25.82 10.30
N LYS A 200 11.56 -27.11 10.36
CA LYS A 200 10.57 -27.64 11.31
C LYS A 200 10.93 -27.34 12.77
N ALA A 201 12.21 -27.13 13.10
CA ALA A 201 12.63 -26.82 14.47
C ALA A 201 12.04 -25.52 15.03
N LEU A 202 11.64 -24.59 14.15
CA LEU A 202 11.00 -23.33 14.53
C LEU A 202 9.51 -23.51 14.87
N LEU A 203 8.85 -24.56 14.35
CA LEU A 203 7.41 -24.78 14.51
C LEU A 203 7.07 -25.46 15.85
N SER A 204 7.34 -24.74 16.94
CA SER A 204 6.90 -25.03 18.30
C SER A 204 6.32 -23.76 18.93
N PRO A 205 5.28 -23.87 19.79
CA PRO A 205 4.77 -22.72 20.55
C PRO A 205 5.88 -21.98 21.31
N GLY A 206 5.75 -20.66 21.48
CA GLY A 206 6.79 -19.80 22.05
C GLY A 206 7.92 -19.47 21.06
N LYS A 207 8.67 -20.47 20.59
CA LYS A 207 9.81 -20.22 19.66
C LYS A 207 9.38 -19.53 18.37
N LEU A 208 8.26 -19.97 17.78
CA LEU A 208 7.73 -19.32 16.58
C LEU A 208 7.32 -17.88 16.90
N LYS A 209 6.59 -17.65 18.00
CA LYS A 209 6.14 -16.32 18.42
C LYS A 209 7.32 -15.37 18.58
N ASP A 210 8.30 -15.75 19.40
CA ASP A 210 9.49 -14.93 19.69
C ASP A 210 10.28 -14.60 18.42
N TYR A 211 10.40 -15.58 17.52
CA TYR A 211 11.03 -15.36 16.22
C TYR A 211 10.26 -14.35 15.36
N LEU A 212 8.94 -14.50 15.24
CA LEU A 212 8.10 -13.58 14.45
C LEU A 212 8.12 -12.17 15.04
N VAL A 213 8.06 -12.02 16.36
CA VAL A 213 8.23 -10.71 17.05
C VAL A 213 9.60 -10.10 16.76
N GLY A 214 10.66 -10.91 16.82
CA GLY A 214 12.01 -10.49 16.44
C GLY A 214 12.10 -9.99 15.01
N LYS A 215 11.45 -10.68 14.05
CA LYS A 215 11.39 -10.23 12.65
C LYS A 215 10.51 -9.00 12.47
N MET A 216 9.37 -8.92 13.14
CA MET A 216 8.46 -7.77 13.09
C MET A 216 9.18 -6.47 13.45
N ARG A 217 10.05 -6.49 14.47
CA ARG A 217 10.87 -5.34 14.87
C ARG A 217 11.76 -4.79 13.73
N THR A 218 12.21 -5.66 12.82
CA THR A 218 13.07 -5.27 11.67
C THR A 218 12.34 -4.48 10.59
N LEU A 219 11.01 -4.47 10.59
CA LEU A 219 10.23 -3.58 9.73
C LEU A 219 10.60 -2.11 9.99
N GLY A 220 10.74 -1.75 11.27
CA GLY A 220 10.92 -0.37 11.72
C GLY A 220 9.76 0.52 11.28
N THR A 221 9.96 1.84 11.31
CA THR A 221 8.95 2.83 10.90
C THR A 221 9.07 3.20 9.41
N ALA A 222 9.83 2.40 8.67
CA ALA A 222 10.35 2.76 7.36
C ALA A 222 9.35 2.67 6.18
N ALA A 223 8.18 2.09 6.43
CA ALA A 223 7.12 1.97 5.44
C ALA A 223 5.83 2.66 5.89
N CYS A 224 5.91 3.68 6.75
CA CYS A 224 4.77 4.44 7.25
C CYS A 224 3.75 3.55 8.01
N PRO A 225 4.03 3.17 9.28
CA PRO A 225 3.03 2.60 10.17
C PRO A 225 1.94 3.62 10.54
N PRO A 226 0.76 3.17 11.04
CA PRO A 226 0.47 1.80 11.46
C PRO A 226 0.28 0.82 10.30
N TYR A 227 0.76 -0.41 10.48
CA TYR A 227 0.78 -1.43 9.44
C TYR A 227 -0.40 -2.39 9.50
N HIS A 228 -0.86 -2.87 8.34
CA HIS A 228 -1.49 -4.20 8.26
C HIS A 228 -0.38 -5.23 8.03
N ILE A 229 0.01 -5.99 9.05
CA ILE A 229 1.13 -6.93 8.96
C ILE A 229 0.62 -8.30 8.53
N ALA A 230 1.31 -8.94 7.59
CA ALA A 230 1.03 -10.31 7.19
C ALA A 230 2.24 -11.21 7.43
N PHE A 231 2.00 -12.33 8.11
CA PHE A 231 2.91 -13.46 8.22
C PHE A 231 2.34 -14.67 7.48
N VAL A 232 3.19 -15.36 6.74
CA VAL A 232 2.84 -16.64 6.11
C VAL A 232 3.86 -17.69 6.52
N ILE A 233 3.38 -18.78 7.11
CA ILE A 233 4.22 -19.88 7.61
C ILE A 233 3.98 -21.13 6.76
N GLY A 234 5.01 -21.57 6.06
CA GLY A 234 4.93 -22.63 5.06
C GLY A 234 4.63 -22.09 3.66
N GLY A 235 4.37 -23.00 2.75
CA GLY A 235 4.21 -22.73 1.33
C GLY A 235 4.82 -23.84 0.49
N THR A 236 4.32 -24.01 -0.73
CA THR A 236 4.84 -24.97 -1.69
C THR A 236 6.16 -24.49 -2.32
N SER A 237 6.41 -23.19 -2.30
CA SER A 237 7.63 -22.56 -2.79
C SER A 237 7.81 -21.16 -2.19
N ALA A 238 8.96 -20.53 -2.45
CA ALA A 238 9.26 -19.18 -1.99
C ALA A 238 8.28 -18.15 -2.57
N GLU A 239 8.07 -18.20 -3.88
CA GLU A 239 7.18 -17.31 -4.62
C GLU A 239 5.71 -17.50 -4.24
N SER A 240 5.27 -18.74 -3.97
CA SER A 240 3.93 -19.02 -3.44
C SER A 240 3.73 -18.41 -2.05
N THR A 241 4.75 -18.51 -1.19
CA THR A 241 4.75 -17.90 0.15
C THR A 241 4.64 -16.39 0.05
N LEU A 242 5.49 -15.74 -0.74
CA LEU A 242 5.50 -14.27 -0.89
C LEU A 242 4.25 -13.73 -1.60
N LYS A 243 3.71 -14.46 -2.58
CA LYS A 243 2.40 -14.12 -3.17
C LYS A 243 1.31 -14.17 -2.10
N THR A 244 1.33 -15.17 -1.24
CA THR A 244 0.36 -15.29 -0.15
C THR A 244 0.51 -14.13 0.84
N VAL A 245 1.74 -13.73 1.19
CA VAL A 245 2.00 -12.55 2.05
C VAL A 245 1.40 -11.29 1.42
N LYS A 246 1.65 -11.05 0.13
CA LYS A 246 1.13 -9.90 -0.61
C LYS A 246 -0.40 -9.81 -0.48
N LEU A 247 -1.09 -10.91 -0.76
CA LEU A 247 -2.55 -10.99 -0.73
C LEU A 247 -3.12 -10.93 0.70
N ALA A 248 -2.46 -11.56 1.67
CA ALA A 248 -2.82 -11.49 3.09
C ALA A 248 -2.72 -10.05 3.63
N SER A 249 -1.68 -9.31 3.25
CA SER A 249 -1.52 -7.90 3.65
C SER A 249 -2.58 -6.98 3.05
N ALA A 250 -3.23 -7.41 1.96
CA ALA A 250 -4.38 -6.73 1.36
C ALA A 250 -5.72 -7.25 1.92
N HIS A 251 -5.71 -8.08 2.97
CA HIS A 251 -6.89 -8.74 3.55
C HIS A 251 -7.69 -9.61 2.57
N TYR A 252 -7.07 -10.04 1.46
CA TYR A 252 -7.74 -10.87 0.45
C TYR A 252 -8.15 -12.25 0.97
N TYR A 253 -7.45 -12.73 2.00
CA TYR A 253 -7.62 -14.06 2.58
C TYR A 253 -8.37 -14.06 3.92
N ASP A 254 -9.07 -12.97 4.25
CA ASP A 254 -9.74 -12.84 5.54
C ASP A 254 -10.82 -13.89 5.77
N GLY A 255 -11.45 -14.38 4.70
CA GLY A 255 -12.44 -15.45 4.72
C GLY A 255 -11.89 -16.89 4.70
N LEU A 256 -10.58 -17.11 4.88
CA LEU A 256 -10.05 -18.47 5.03
C LEU A 256 -10.60 -19.14 6.31
N PRO A 257 -10.66 -20.48 6.36
CA PRO A 257 -10.91 -21.21 7.61
C PRO A 257 -9.93 -20.82 8.70
N THR A 258 -10.31 -21.02 9.96
CA THR A 258 -9.44 -20.76 11.13
C THR A 258 -8.72 -21.99 11.65
N GLU A 259 -8.92 -23.14 11.00
CA GLU A 259 -8.26 -24.40 11.33
C GLU A 259 -7.77 -25.12 10.07
N GLY A 260 -6.65 -25.84 10.20
CA GLY A 260 -6.13 -26.71 9.15
C GLY A 260 -6.86 -28.05 9.10
N ASN A 261 -6.52 -28.86 8.09
CA ASN A 261 -7.00 -30.23 8.01
C ASN A 261 -5.90 -31.17 7.46
N LYS A 262 -6.20 -32.47 7.38
CA LYS A 262 -5.26 -33.48 6.89
C LYS A 262 -4.95 -33.39 5.37
N TYR A 263 -5.73 -32.63 4.62
CA TYR A 263 -5.60 -32.46 3.16
C TYR A 263 -4.78 -31.22 2.79
N GLY A 264 -4.41 -30.39 3.78
CA GLY A 264 -3.47 -29.29 3.59
C GLY A 264 -4.12 -27.97 3.17
N GLN A 265 -5.37 -27.70 3.56
CA GLN A 265 -5.96 -26.37 3.36
C GLN A 265 -5.16 -25.27 4.09
N ALA A 266 -5.07 -24.10 3.47
CA ALA A 266 -4.62 -22.89 4.14
C ALA A 266 -5.64 -22.48 5.22
N PHE A 267 -5.14 -21.91 6.32
CA PHE A 267 -5.99 -21.37 7.37
C PHE A 267 -5.38 -20.11 8.00
N ARG A 268 -6.23 -19.26 8.58
CA ARG A 268 -5.85 -18.12 9.40
C ARG A 268 -5.70 -18.52 10.85
N ASP A 269 -4.56 -18.22 11.44
CA ASP A 269 -4.28 -18.48 12.85
C ASP A 269 -4.63 -17.25 13.70
N VAL A 270 -5.91 -17.12 14.06
CA VAL A 270 -6.45 -15.95 14.77
C VAL A 270 -5.85 -15.78 16.17
N ALA A 271 -5.47 -16.89 16.81
CA ALA A 271 -4.82 -16.84 18.12
C ALA A 271 -3.44 -16.19 18.01
N LEU A 272 -2.61 -16.62 17.06
CA LEU A 272 -1.29 -16.03 16.83
C LEU A 272 -1.38 -14.60 16.26
N GLU A 273 -2.41 -14.27 15.48
CA GLU A 273 -2.69 -12.88 15.06
C GLU A 273 -2.84 -11.96 16.28
N GLN A 274 -3.64 -12.36 17.27
CA GLN A 274 -3.88 -11.58 18.47
C GLN A 274 -2.61 -11.47 19.34
N GLU A 275 -1.92 -12.58 19.59
CA GLU A 275 -0.68 -12.59 20.36
C GLU A 275 0.39 -11.67 19.73
N LEU A 276 0.53 -11.68 18.41
CA LEU A 276 1.49 -10.82 17.72
C LEU A 276 1.06 -9.34 17.73
N LEU A 277 -0.24 -9.05 17.71
CA LEU A 277 -0.74 -7.68 17.77
C LEU A 277 -0.44 -7.04 19.14
N GLU A 278 -0.63 -7.80 20.22
CA GLU A 278 -0.26 -7.38 21.58
C GLU A 278 1.25 -7.12 21.67
N GLU A 279 2.08 -8.01 21.11
CA GLU A 279 3.53 -7.80 21.05
C GLU A 279 3.91 -6.58 20.20
N ALA A 280 3.20 -6.33 19.09
CA ALA A 280 3.41 -5.15 18.25
C ALA A 280 3.14 -3.85 19.02
N GLN A 281 2.09 -3.84 19.85
CA GLN A 281 1.73 -2.72 20.73
C GLN A 281 2.80 -2.46 21.80
N ASN A 282 3.45 -3.52 22.28
CA ASN A 282 4.53 -3.45 23.27
C ASN A 282 5.92 -3.10 22.69
N LEU A 283 6.07 -2.99 21.36
CA LEU A 283 7.35 -2.63 20.75
C LEU A 283 7.80 -1.19 21.06
N GLY A 284 6.85 -0.32 21.41
CA GLY A 284 7.09 1.10 21.69
C GLY A 284 7.43 1.95 20.45
N LEU A 285 7.32 1.40 19.24
CA LEU A 285 7.59 2.11 17.98
C LEU A 285 6.44 3.04 17.57
N GLY A 286 5.20 2.68 17.94
CA GLY A 286 3.97 3.42 17.63
C GLY A 286 3.75 3.71 16.14
N ALA A 287 2.84 4.62 15.89
CA ALA A 287 2.61 5.22 14.59
C ALA A 287 3.75 6.21 14.30
N GLN A 288 4.88 5.67 13.81
CA GLN A 288 6.10 6.37 13.38
C GLN A 288 6.98 6.96 14.49
N PHE A 289 6.40 7.58 15.52
CA PHE A 289 7.13 8.41 16.50
C PHE A 289 6.95 7.96 17.96
N GLY A 290 6.85 6.65 18.19
CA GLY A 290 6.73 6.07 19.51
C GLY A 290 5.29 6.02 20.03
N GLY A 291 4.92 4.90 20.62
CA GLY A 291 3.56 4.64 21.07
C GLY A 291 3.12 3.19 20.90
N LYS A 292 1.81 2.99 20.92
CA LYS A 292 1.12 1.70 20.85
C LYS A 292 0.86 1.25 19.41
N TYR A 293 0.56 2.18 18.51
CA TYR A 293 0.00 1.85 17.19
C TYR A 293 1.05 1.57 16.10
N PHE A 294 1.90 0.56 16.33
CA PHE A 294 2.82 0.06 15.29
C PHE A 294 2.09 -0.70 14.18
N ALA A 295 1.03 -1.43 14.53
CA ALA A 295 0.17 -2.17 13.62
C ALA A 295 -1.29 -1.81 13.86
N HIS A 296 -2.07 -1.72 12.78
CA HIS A 296 -3.53 -1.73 12.85
C HIS A 296 -4.03 -3.14 13.20
N ASP A 297 -3.53 -4.13 12.47
CA ASP A 297 -3.85 -5.54 12.67
C ASP A 297 -2.78 -6.45 12.08
N ILE A 298 -2.91 -7.75 12.37
CA ILE A 298 -2.03 -8.80 11.88
C ILE A 298 -2.87 -9.89 11.20
N ARG A 299 -2.32 -10.46 10.12
CA ARG A 299 -2.81 -11.67 9.45
C ARG A 299 -1.74 -12.75 9.53
N VAL A 300 -2.10 -13.93 9.98
CA VAL A 300 -1.20 -15.08 10.05
C VAL A 300 -1.80 -16.22 9.26
N ILE A 301 -1.21 -16.54 8.10
CA ILE A 301 -1.67 -17.64 7.25
C ILE A 301 -0.72 -18.83 7.38
N ARG A 302 -1.25 -19.98 7.73
CA ARG A 302 -0.52 -21.24 7.77
C ARG A 302 -0.82 -22.05 6.51
N LEU A 303 0.24 -22.45 5.80
CA LEU A 303 0.16 -23.21 4.54
C LEU A 303 0.72 -24.63 4.69
N PRO A 304 0.36 -25.60 3.83
CA PRO A 304 1.11 -26.84 3.72
C PRO A 304 2.57 -26.58 3.31
N ARG A 305 3.46 -27.53 3.58
CA ARG A 305 4.90 -27.41 3.26
C ARG A 305 5.50 -28.77 2.93
N HIS A 306 6.54 -28.78 2.11
CA HIS A 306 7.38 -29.95 1.95
C HIS A 306 8.06 -30.32 3.28
N GLY A 307 8.26 -31.62 3.54
CA GLY A 307 8.80 -32.10 4.83
C GLY A 307 10.13 -31.45 5.23
N ALA A 308 11.00 -31.21 4.25
CA ALA A 308 12.32 -30.61 4.41
C ALA A 308 12.37 -29.07 4.32
N SER A 309 11.22 -28.40 4.18
CA SER A 309 11.17 -26.95 3.94
C SER A 309 10.20 -26.26 4.90
N CYS A 310 10.52 -25.03 5.29
CA CYS A 310 9.60 -24.15 6.02
C CYS A 310 9.85 -22.68 5.64
N PRO A 311 9.44 -22.26 4.42
CA PRO A 311 9.52 -20.84 4.07
C PRO A 311 8.60 -20.03 4.99
N ILE A 312 9.09 -18.88 5.45
CA ILE A 312 8.30 -17.91 6.20
C ILE A 312 8.38 -16.58 5.47
N GLY A 313 7.22 -16.01 5.18
CA GLY A 313 7.10 -14.69 4.57
C GLY A 313 6.57 -13.67 5.58
N MET A 314 7.08 -12.45 5.52
CA MET A 314 6.57 -11.30 6.27
C MET A 314 6.39 -10.12 5.32
N GLY A 315 5.30 -9.37 5.44
CA GLY A 315 5.06 -8.18 4.64
C GLY A 315 4.05 -7.25 5.29
N VAL A 316 3.88 -6.05 4.73
CA VAL A 316 2.97 -5.03 5.27
C VAL A 316 2.16 -4.35 4.20
N SER A 317 0.93 -3.94 4.52
CA SER A 317 0.30 -2.77 3.89
C SER A 317 0.61 -1.54 4.75
N CYS A 318 0.99 -0.44 4.11
CA CYS A 318 1.32 0.82 4.77
C CYS A 318 0.07 1.70 4.94
N SER A 319 0.23 2.90 5.51
CA SER A 319 -0.86 3.88 5.60
C SER A 319 -1.50 4.25 4.26
N ALA A 320 -0.79 4.05 3.13
CA ALA A 320 -1.41 4.07 1.81
C ALA A 320 -1.97 2.68 1.47
N ASP A 321 -2.99 2.23 2.21
CA ASP A 321 -3.63 0.91 2.07
C ASP A 321 -4.51 0.83 0.81
N ARG A 322 -3.84 0.80 -0.35
CA ARG A 322 -4.48 0.95 -1.66
C ARG A 322 -4.64 -0.39 -2.37
N ASN A 323 -5.76 -1.03 -2.08
CA ASN A 323 -6.25 -2.16 -2.85
C ASN A 323 -7.78 -2.06 -3.00
N ILE A 324 -8.28 -2.65 -4.08
CA ILE A 324 -9.70 -2.59 -4.44
C ILE A 324 -10.08 -3.86 -5.21
N LYS A 325 -11.18 -4.50 -4.80
CA LYS A 325 -11.75 -5.63 -5.55
C LYS A 325 -12.62 -5.12 -6.69
N ALA A 326 -12.66 -5.87 -7.77
CA ALA A 326 -13.57 -5.63 -8.87
C ALA A 326 -14.02 -6.95 -9.50
N LYS A 327 -15.17 -6.95 -10.19
CA LYS A 327 -15.65 -8.14 -10.90
C LYS A 327 -16.49 -7.79 -12.12
N ILE A 328 -16.47 -8.67 -13.11
CA ILE A 328 -17.33 -8.62 -14.29
C ILE A 328 -18.22 -9.86 -14.26
N ASN A 329 -19.52 -9.66 -14.38
CA ASN A 329 -20.50 -10.73 -14.51
C ASN A 329 -21.60 -10.35 -15.51
N ARG A 330 -22.61 -11.20 -15.66
CA ARG A 330 -23.74 -10.98 -16.60
C ARG A 330 -24.51 -9.68 -16.39
N LYS A 331 -24.36 -9.01 -15.24
CA LYS A 331 -25.03 -7.73 -14.93
C LYS A 331 -24.17 -6.50 -15.23
N GLY A 332 -22.87 -6.67 -15.46
CA GLY A 332 -21.96 -5.57 -15.77
C GLY A 332 -20.64 -5.63 -15.00
N LEU A 333 -20.02 -4.46 -14.91
CA LEU A 333 -18.73 -4.21 -14.27
C LEU A 333 -18.99 -3.66 -12.85
N TRP A 334 -18.38 -4.26 -11.85
CA TRP A 334 -18.57 -3.93 -10.44
C TRP A 334 -17.25 -3.60 -9.80
N ILE A 335 -17.23 -2.55 -8.98
CA ILE A 335 -16.05 -2.10 -8.22
C ILE A 335 -16.43 -1.99 -6.75
N GLU A 336 -15.53 -2.41 -5.87
CA GLU A 336 -15.68 -2.29 -4.42
C GLU A 336 -15.84 -0.82 -4.02
N LYS A 337 -16.80 -0.54 -3.13
CA LYS A 337 -17.01 0.81 -2.61
C LYS A 337 -15.93 1.15 -1.58
N LEU A 338 -15.21 2.24 -1.83
CA LEU A 338 -14.28 2.84 -0.87
C LEU A 338 -14.97 4.00 -0.13
N GLU A 339 -14.30 4.57 0.88
CA GLU A 339 -14.85 5.67 1.66
C GLU A 339 -14.67 7.01 0.93
N HIS A 340 -15.78 7.64 0.56
CA HIS A 340 -15.83 8.92 -0.16
C HIS A 340 -15.87 10.15 0.77
N ASN A 341 -16.27 9.98 2.04
CA ASN A 341 -16.38 11.07 3.01
C ASN A 341 -15.64 10.73 4.32
N PRO A 342 -14.30 10.61 4.28
CA PRO A 342 -13.53 10.22 5.46
C PRO A 342 -13.55 11.28 6.57
N ALA A 343 -13.88 12.54 6.26
CA ALA A 343 -14.00 13.61 7.25
C ALA A 343 -15.03 13.29 8.35
N ARG A 344 -16.03 12.44 8.06
CA ARG A 344 -17.02 11.98 9.06
C ARG A 344 -16.40 11.20 10.22
N LEU A 345 -15.19 10.67 10.04
CA LEU A 345 -14.45 9.89 11.02
C LEU A 345 -13.57 10.78 11.92
N ILE A 346 -13.46 12.08 11.62
CA ILE A 346 -12.69 13.02 12.44
C ILE A 346 -13.64 13.63 13.49
N PRO A 347 -13.40 13.45 14.80
CA PRO A 347 -14.20 14.05 15.85
C PRO A 347 -14.30 15.58 15.69
N GLN A 348 -15.48 16.17 15.88
CA GLN A 348 -15.71 17.61 15.69
C GLN A 348 -14.72 18.49 16.47
N ALA A 349 -14.34 18.08 17.68
CA ALA A 349 -13.37 18.80 18.51
C ALA A 349 -11.98 18.91 17.85
N LEU A 350 -11.60 17.95 16.99
CA LEU A 350 -10.30 17.90 16.32
C LEU A 350 -10.31 18.49 14.90
N GLN A 351 -11.49 18.77 14.35
CA GLN A 351 -11.63 19.41 13.04
C GLN A 351 -11.04 20.83 13.06
N ASN A 352 -11.22 21.55 14.17
CA ASN A 352 -10.75 22.93 14.34
C ASN A 352 -9.72 23.09 15.47
N ALA A 353 -9.13 21.99 15.95
CA ALA A 353 -8.14 22.06 17.03
C ALA A 353 -6.88 22.81 16.56
N GLU A 354 -6.45 23.80 17.35
CA GLU A 354 -5.16 24.47 17.18
C GLU A 354 -4.02 23.45 17.37
N GLU A 355 -3.00 23.52 16.52
CA GLU A 355 -1.83 22.66 16.65
C GLU A 355 -1.09 22.96 17.96
N SER A 356 -0.71 21.93 18.71
CA SER A 356 0.07 22.11 19.93
C SER A 356 1.40 22.82 19.65
N THR A 357 1.88 23.57 20.64
CA THR A 357 3.04 24.47 20.51
C THR A 357 4.26 23.72 19.95
N VAL A 358 4.72 24.12 18.76
CA VAL A 358 5.89 23.55 18.08
C VAL A 358 7.02 24.55 18.01
N VAL A 359 8.26 24.05 18.02
CA VAL A 359 9.43 24.90 17.82
C VAL A 359 9.49 25.29 16.34
N SER A 360 9.33 26.58 16.05
CA SER A 360 9.46 27.11 14.68
C SER A 360 10.93 27.30 14.31
N VAL A 361 11.31 26.83 13.13
CA VAL A 361 12.67 26.93 12.58
C VAL A 361 12.59 27.60 11.21
N ASP A 362 13.21 28.78 11.09
CA ASP A 362 13.39 29.46 9.81
C ASP A 362 14.61 28.92 9.06
N LEU A 363 14.36 28.26 7.94
CA LEU A 363 15.34 27.65 7.05
C LEU A 363 16.02 28.64 6.11
N ASN A 364 15.58 29.90 6.06
CA ASN A 364 16.21 30.94 5.25
C ASN A 364 17.39 31.63 5.97
N ARG A 365 17.69 31.23 7.21
CA ARG A 365 18.88 31.65 7.96
C ARG A 365 20.16 30.91 7.53
N PRO A 366 21.36 31.43 7.84
CA PRO A 366 22.61 30.73 7.61
C PRO A 366 22.64 29.35 8.29
N MET A 367 23.15 28.32 7.60
CA MET A 367 23.18 26.93 8.09
C MET A 367 23.82 26.78 9.49
N LYS A 368 24.87 27.55 9.78
CA LYS A 368 25.52 27.54 11.11
C LYS A 368 24.55 27.93 12.22
N GLU A 369 23.66 28.88 11.96
CA GLU A 369 22.68 29.32 12.95
C GLU A 369 21.49 28.35 13.06
N ILE A 370 21.07 27.74 11.95
CA ILE A 370 20.07 26.67 11.96
C ILE A 370 20.57 25.51 12.83
N LEU A 371 21.80 25.05 12.61
CA LEU A 371 22.43 23.99 13.41
C LEU A 371 22.58 24.37 14.89
N ALA A 372 22.92 25.63 15.18
CA ALA A 372 23.01 26.14 16.56
C ALA A 372 21.65 26.12 17.27
N GLN A 373 20.55 26.44 16.56
CA GLN A 373 19.19 26.35 17.10
C GLN A 373 18.79 24.88 17.32
N LEU A 374 19.00 24.01 16.33
CA LEU A 374 18.61 22.59 16.43
C LEU A 374 19.35 21.87 17.56
N SER A 375 20.63 22.19 17.79
CA SER A 375 21.44 21.61 18.87
C SER A 375 20.95 21.96 20.29
N GLN A 376 20.00 22.88 20.45
CA GLN A 376 19.42 23.24 21.76
C GLN A 376 18.34 22.27 22.24
N TYR A 377 17.81 21.43 21.34
CA TYR A 377 16.68 20.57 21.61
C TYR A 377 17.10 19.09 21.56
N PRO A 378 16.56 18.24 22.46
CA PRO A 378 16.81 16.81 22.39
C PRO A 378 16.13 16.19 21.16
N ALA A 379 16.58 14.99 20.80
CA ALA A 379 15.86 14.14 19.85
C ALA A 379 14.39 13.95 20.29
N SER A 380 13.48 13.71 19.34
CA SER A 380 12.01 13.67 19.50
C SER A 380 11.28 15.00 19.67
N THR A 381 11.99 16.13 19.72
CA THR A 381 11.34 17.47 19.71
C THR A 381 10.65 17.72 18.37
N ARG A 382 9.35 18.06 18.40
CA ARG A 382 8.57 18.38 17.20
C ARG A 382 8.87 19.79 16.70
N LEU A 383 9.15 19.92 15.40
CA LEU A 383 9.54 21.17 14.75
C LEU A 383 8.55 21.58 13.65
N SER A 384 8.37 22.88 13.44
CA SER A 384 7.75 23.46 12.25
C SER A 384 8.81 24.17 11.42
N LEU A 385 9.02 23.71 10.18
CA LEU A 385 10.08 24.23 9.32
C LEU A 385 9.51 25.20 8.29
N ASN A 386 10.05 26.41 8.24
CA ASN A 386 9.60 27.47 7.35
C ASN A 386 10.77 27.94 6.49
N GLY A 387 10.68 27.83 5.16
CA GLY A 387 11.70 28.34 4.24
C GLY A 387 12.11 27.35 3.14
N THR A 388 13.30 27.55 2.58
CA THR A 388 13.73 26.78 1.40
C THR A 388 14.30 25.40 1.74
N ILE A 389 13.85 24.37 1.02
CA ILE A 389 14.36 22.99 1.14
C ILE A 389 14.88 22.50 -0.23
N ILE A 390 16.04 21.83 -0.24
CA ILE A 390 16.55 21.13 -1.43
C ILE A 390 15.96 19.73 -1.47
N VAL A 391 15.51 19.28 -2.64
CA VAL A 391 14.87 17.97 -2.80
C VAL A 391 15.77 17.07 -3.64
N ALA A 392 16.22 15.94 -3.08
CA ALA A 392 17.06 14.96 -3.75
C ALA A 392 16.81 13.54 -3.20
N ARG A 393 16.75 12.54 -4.07
CA ARG A 393 16.58 11.11 -3.73
C ARG A 393 17.64 10.22 -4.39
N ASP A 394 17.42 8.93 -4.45
CA ASP A 394 18.32 7.85 -4.86
C ASP A 394 19.20 8.20 -6.07
N ILE A 395 18.59 8.50 -7.24
CA ILE A 395 19.34 8.84 -8.47
C ILE A 395 20.15 10.14 -8.32
N ALA A 396 19.62 11.14 -7.61
CA ALA A 396 20.33 12.39 -7.38
C ALA A 396 21.55 12.17 -6.47
N HIS A 397 21.41 11.36 -5.42
CA HIS A 397 22.51 10.98 -4.52
C HIS A 397 23.55 10.12 -5.23
N ALA A 398 23.13 9.17 -6.07
CA ALA A 398 24.05 8.36 -6.89
C ALA A 398 24.89 9.24 -7.84
N LYS A 399 24.25 10.19 -8.54
CA LYS A 399 24.96 11.16 -9.40
C LYS A 399 25.88 12.11 -8.62
N LEU A 400 25.50 12.50 -7.40
CA LEU A 400 26.37 13.30 -6.54
C LEU A 400 27.60 12.49 -6.12
N LYS A 401 27.41 11.22 -5.74
CA LYS A 401 28.50 10.30 -5.41
C LYS A 401 29.43 10.08 -6.59
N GLU A 402 28.90 9.79 -7.77
CA GLU A 402 29.67 9.60 -9.02
C GLU A 402 30.55 10.84 -9.33
N ARG A 403 30.02 12.04 -9.10
CA ARG A 403 30.79 13.28 -9.27
C ARG A 403 31.95 13.38 -8.28
N LEU A 404 31.69 13.06 -7.00
CA LEU A 404 32.71 13.07 -5.96
C LEU A 404 33.81 12.03 -6.24
N ASP A 405 33.42 10.81 -6.64
CA ASP A 405 34.35 9.74 -7.01
C ASP A 405 35.23 10.15 -8.20
N ASN A 406 34.70 10.95 -9.13
CA ASN A 406 35.43 11.51 -10.28
C ASN A 406 36.24 12.79 -9.96
N GLY A 407 36.44 13.11 -8.67
CA GLY A 407 37.20 14.29 -8.23
C GLY A 407 36.52 15.63 -8.54
N LYS A 408 35.24 15.64 -8.93
CA LYS A 408 34.47 16.87 -9.15
C LYS A 408 33.89 17.33 -7.82
N ASN A 409 34.12 18.59 -7.46
CA ASN A 409 33.52 19.19 -6.26
C ASN A 409 31.98 19.04 -6.28
N SER A 410 31.41 18.70 -5.12
CA SER A 410 29.98 18.83 -4.88
C SER A 410 29.58 20.29 -5.10
N ARG A 411 28.45 20.54 -5.78
CA ARG A 411 27.90 21.90 -5.79
C ARG A 411 27.57 22.26 -4.35
N SER A 412 28.21 23.31 -3.83
CA SER A 412 27.93 23.84 -2.50
C SER A 412 26.46 24.24 -2.42
N THR A 413 25.67 23.52 -1.65
CA THR A 413 24.32 23.94 -1.25
C THR A 413 24.28 24.01 0.26
N SER A 414 24.19 25.22 0.80
CA SER A 414 24.12 25.50 2.24
C SER A 414 22.72 25.33 2.84
N LYS A 415 21.92 24.41 2.28
CA LYS A 415 20.49 24.22 2.61
C LYS A 415 20.21 22.78 3.03
N ILE A 416 19.14 22.58 3.80
CA ILE A 416 18.70 21.24 4.21
C ILE A 416 18.20 20.47 2.99
N THR A 417 18.66 19.22 2.86
CA THR A 417 18.23 18.28 1.83
C THR A 417 17.10 17.39 2.34
N ARG A 418 16.05 17.21 1.54
CA ARG A 418 14.90 16.35 1.81
C ARG A 418 14.78 15.27 0.73
N SER A 419 14.62 14.03 1.19
CA SER A 419 14.38 12.88 0.32
C SER A 419 12.90 12.74 -0.05
N ILE A 420 12.48 13.39 -1.13
CA ILE A 420 11.11 13.28 -1.67
C ILE A 420 11.12 13.37 -3.20
N THR A 421 10.16 12.74 -3.88
CA THR A 421 9.82 13.10 -5.28
C THR A 421 8.32 13.39 -5.31
N PRO A 422 7.92 14.60 -5.73
CA PRO A 422 6.51 14.98 -5.78
C PRO A 422 5.76 14.16 -6.83
N ALA A 423 4.46 13.96 -6.62
CA ALA A 423 3.55 13.60 -7.70
C ALA A 423 3.39 14.77 -8.69
N ARG A 424 2.78 14.53 -9.85
CA ARG A 424 2.63 15.57 -10.87
C ARG A 424 1.81 16.74 -10.32
N ARG A 425 2.28 17.97 -10.58
CA ARG A 425 1.54 19.19 -10.29
C ARG A 425 0.49 19.40 -11.39
N LYS A 426 -0.72 19.81 -11.02
CA LYS A 426 -1.72 20.25 -12.00
C LYS A 426 -1.12 21.37 -12.86
N HIS A 427 -1.25 21.28 -14.18
CA HIS A 427 -1.07 22.47 -15.02
C HIS A 427 -2.11 23.50 -14.59
N ARG A 428 -1.68 24.72 -14.24
CA ARG A 428 -2.60 25.85 -14.12
C ARG A 428 -3.35 25.95 -15.45
N SER A 429 -4.58 25.45 -15.50
CA SER A 429 -5.55 25.92 -16.47
C SER A 429 -5.63 27.42 -16.24
N VAL A 430 -5.21 28.20 -17.24
CA VAL A 430 -5.37 29.65 -17.26
C VAL A 430 -6.86 29.93 -17.01
N MET A 431 -7.22 30.29 -15.78
CA MET A 431 -8.51 30.90 -15.55
C MET A 431 -8.50 32.26 -16.27
N PRO A 432 -9.57 32.63 -17.00
CA PRO A 432 -9.71 34.01 -17.45
C PRO A 432 -9.71 34.94 -16.22
N PRO A 433 -9.23 36.18 -16.36
CA PRO A 433 -9.02 37.06 -15.22
C PRO A 433 -10.37 37.40 -14.58
N VAL A 434 -10.63 36.85 -13.40
CA VAL A 434 -11.72 37.33 -12.54
C VAL A 434 -11.15 38.50 -11.76
N HIS A 435 -11.66 39.70 -12.07
CA HIS A 435 -11.36 40.90 -11.31
C HIS A 435 -11.92 40.82 -9.89
N SER A 436 -11.14 41.38 -8.97
CA SER A 436 -11.47 41.86 -7.62
C SER A 436 -11.63 40.83 -6.49
N GLY A 437 -10.74 40.96 -5.49
CA GLY A 437 -11.12 40.89 -4.08
C GLY A 437 -10.68 39.65 -3.30
N GLN A 438 -9.52 39.76 -2.65
CA GLN A 438 -8.96 38.90 -1.58
C GLN A 438 -8.19 37.63 -2.01
N PRO A 439 -6.92 37.46 -1.56
CA PRO A 439 -6.22 36.19 -1.69
C PRO A 439 -6.80 35.19 -0.68
N LEU A 440 -7.18 34.01 -1.17
CA LEU A 440 -7.42 32.84 -0.33
C LEU A 440 -6.11 32.49 0.42
N PRO A 441 -6.17 32.11 1.71
CA PRO A 441 -4.98 31.82 2.49
C PRO A 441 -4.24 30.60 1.90
N ASP A 442 -2.92 30.67 1.92
CA ASP A 442 -2.01 29.62 1.46
C ASP A 442 -2.40 28.26 2.05
N GLU A 443 -2.81 27.32 1.19
CA GLU A 443 -3.11 25.95 1.56
C GLU A 443 -1.83 25.26 2.04
N TRP A 444 -1.75 25.02 3.35
CA TRP A 444 -0.71 24.24 3.99
C TRP A 444 -0.72 22.80 3.44
N THR A 445 0.30 22.43 2.66
CA THR A 445 0.57 21.01 2.39
C THR A 445 1.36 20.46 3.57
N LEU A 446 0.69 19.79 4.51
CA LEU A 446 1.34 18.99 5.54
C LEU A 446 2.11 17.86 4.84
N MET A 447 3.43 17.96 4.84
CA MET A 447 4.29 17.06 4.09
C MET A 447 5.31 16.44 5.04
N TRP A 448 5.17 15.14 5.31
CA TRP A 448 5.99 14.38 6.25
C TRP A 448 7.46 14.32 5.85
N ILE A 449 8.34 14.60 6.81
CA ILE A 449 9.79 14.43 6.68
C ILE A 449 10.11 12.99 7.06
N TYR A 450 10.33 12.16 6.05
CA TYR A 450 10.88 10.83 6.24
C TYR A 450 12.41 10.95 6.30
N CYS A 451 12.99 10.63 7.46
CA CYS A 451 14.43 10.46 7.62
C CYS A 451 14.74 8.96 7.49
N SER A 452 15.39 8.55 6.40
CA SER A 452 15.87 7.18 6.24
C SER A 452 16.88 6.85 7.34
N PRO A 453 16.71 5.77 8.12
CA PRO A 453 17.76 5.28 9.01
C PRO A 453 18.77 4.47 8.17
N THR A 454 19.62 5.16 7.43
CA THR A 454 20.79 4.56 6.79
C THR A 454 22.02 5.40 7.13
N ALA A 455 22.42 5.34 8.40
CA ALA A 455 23.76 5.62 8.92
C ALA A 455 23.79 5.33 10.43
N ALA A 456 23.73 4.06 10.80
CA ALA A 456 24.18 3.59 12.11
C ALA A 456 24.91 2.26 11.88
N ALA A 457 26.16 2.38 11.44
CA ALA A 457 27.19 1.36 11.52
C ALA A 457 28.45 2.05 12.05
#